data_AF-A0A2U0S9Q0-F1
#
_entry.id   AF-A0A2U0S9Q0-F1
#
_cell.length_a   1.000
_cell.length_b   1.000
_cell.length_c   1.000
_cell.angle_alpha   90.00
_cell.angle_beta   90.00
_cell.angle_gamma   90.00
#
_symmetry.space_group_name_H-M   'P 1'
#
loop_
_entity.id
_entity.type
_entity.pdbx_description
1 polymer ?
#
loop_
_entity_poly.entity_id
_entity_poly.type
_entity_poly.pdbx_seq_one_letter_code
_entity_poly.pdbx_strand_id
1 'polypeptide(L)'
;MIVTRRALLVAGSAGLLTGCDRFTDSPVLASAEEAHRFLQRSIGRGALATEFRPEQRSPRFRVNGTHHPNTPEYNIWAGTRFVDWRLAVDGMVARPLRLSLGQLQAMPQRAQITRHDCVEGWSAIGKWQGPQLATVLQAAGISPLARYIVFHCADRYGNSNYYESIDMIDALHPQTILAWALNDRLLDIGHGAPLRLRVERQLGYKHAKYLTRIEAVASLARIGAGKGGTWEDSNGYQWYAGI
;
A
#
# COMPACT_ATOMS: atom_id res chain seq x y z
N MET A 1 -28.99 44.19 26.24
CA MET A 1 -28.03 44.37 25.13
C MET A 1 -28.21 43.18 24.20
N ILE A 2 -28.90 43.37 23.07
CA ILE A 2 -29.29 42.28 22.15
C ILE A 2 -28.11 42.00 21.22
N VAL A 3 -27.42 40.88 21.42
CA VAL A 3 -26.39 40.41 20.50
C VAL A 3 -27.10 39.74 19.32
N THR A 4 -27.05 40.38 18.15
CA THR A 4 -27.66 39.86 16.93
C THR A 4 -26.77 38.79 16.28
N ARG A 5 -27.40 37.72 15.76
CA ARG A 5 -26.77 36.54 15.12
C ARG A 5 -25.80 36.86 13.96
N ARG A 6 -25.76 38.09 13.46
CA ARG A 6 -24.82 38.52 12.41
C ARG A 6 -23.39 38.75 12.90
N ALA A 7 -23.18 39.02 14.19
CA ALA A 7 -21.82 39.25 14.72
C ALA A 7 -20.99 37.96 14.87
N LEU A 8 -21.63 36.78 14.90
CA LEU A 8 -20.96 35.48 15.02
C LEU A 8 -20.42 34.94 13.69
N LEU A 9 -20.81 35.51 12.54
CA LEU A 9 -20.42 34.99 11.22
C LEU A 9 -19.19 35.65 10.61
N VAL A 10 -18.72 36.78 11.15
CA VAL A 10 -17.56 37.51 10.59
C VAL A 10 -16.25 37.19 11.31
N ALA A 11 -16.30 36.69 12.56
CA ALA A 11 -15.10 36.28 13.30
C ALA A 11 -14.60 34.86 12.97
N GLY A 12 -15.37 34.06 12.24
CA GLY A 12 -15.05 32.64 11.98
C GLY A 12 -14.17 32.37 10.75
N SER A 13 -13.98 33.34 9.85
CA SER A 13 -13.37 33.09 8.54
C SER A 13 -11.88 33.41 8.45
N ALA A 14 -11.28 34.10 9.43
CA ALA A 14 -9.86 34.48 9.39
C ALA A 14 -8.92 33.51 10.11
N GLY A 15 -9.42 32.57 10.92
CA GLY A 15 -8.62 31.61 11.69
C GLY A 15 -8.38 30.24 11.03
N LEU A 16 -8.98 29.98 9.86
CA LEU A 16 -9.02 28.64 9.27
C LEU A 16 -7.86 28.29 8.33
N LEU A 17 -6.99 29.25 7.99
CA LEU A 17 -5.94 29.00 6.99
C LEU A 17 -4.60 28.53 7.59
N THR A 18 -4.47 28.46 8.91
CA THR A 18 -3.31 27.85 9.59
C THR A 18 -3.68 26.58 10.38
N GLY A 19 -4.95 26.17 10.32
CA GLY A 19 -5.49 25.06 11.10
C GLY A 19 -5.32 23.67 10.48
N CYS A 20 -5.19 23.56 9.15
CA CYS A 20 -5.13 22.25 8.49
C CYS A 20 -3.93 21.41 8.93
N ASP A 21 -2.78 22.03 9.18
CA ASP A 21 -1.57 21.32 9.62
C ASP A 21 -1.62 20.91 11.10
N ARG A 22 -2.45 21.56 11.93
CA ARG A 22 -2.65 21.19 13.34
C ARG A 22 -3.65 20.06 13.53
N PHE A 23 -4.52 19.81 12.55
CA PHE A 23 -5.53 18.76 12.63
C PHE A 23 -4.96 17.38 12.31
N THR A 24 -4.00 17.29 11.39
CA THR A 24 -3.40 16.01 10.94
C THR A 24 -2.64 15.27 12.06
N ASP A 25 -1.97 15.97 12.98
CA ASP A 25 -1.26 15.37 14.12
C ASP A 25 -2.08 15.38 15.44
N SER A 26 -3.42 15.44 15.37
CA SER A 26 -4.30 15.49 16.55
C SER A 26 -4.49 14.12 17.23
N PRO A 27 -4.41 14.02 18.58
CA PRO A 27 -4.69 12.77 19.32
C PRO A 27 -6.13 12.27 19.14
N VAL A 28 -7.06 13.14 18.72
CA VAL A 28 -8.44 12.77 18.40
C VAL A 28 -8.50 11.94 17.11
N LEU A 29 -7.71 12.31 16.08
CA LEU A 29 -7.67 11.52 14.84
C LEU A 29 -6.94 10.20 15.03
N ALA A 30 -5.87 10.18 15.82
CA ALA A 30 -5.16 8.93 16.16
C ALA A 30 -6.07 7.93 16.90
N SER A 31 -6.88 8.41 17.86
CA SER A 31 -7.85 7.54 18.55
C SER A 31 -8.99 7.11 17.64
N ALA A 32 -9.40 7.93 16.68
CA ALA A 32 -10.38 7.55 15.65
C ALA A 32 -9.83 6.47 14.70
N GLU A 33 -8.58 6.56 14.25
CA GLU A 33 -7.93 5.52 13.44
C GLU A 33 -7.84 4.20 14.22
N GLU A 34 -7.42 4.25 15.49
CA GLU A 34 -7.33 3.05 16.31
C GLU A 34 -8.70 2.41 16.55
N ALA A 35 -9.74 3.21 16.78
CA ALA A 35 -11.12 2.74 16.88
C ALA A 35 -11.61 2.13 15.56
N HIS A 36 -11.35 2.78 14.41
CA HIS A 36 -11.69 2.26 13.08
C HIS A 36 -11.03 0.91 12.83
N ARG A 37 -9.72 0.82 13.09
CA ARG A 37 -8.93 -0.40 13.00
C ARG A 37 -9.46 -1.50 13.91
N PHE A 38 -9.80 -1.17 15.15
CA PHE A 38 -10.37 -2.12 16.11
C PHE A 38 -11.71 -2.67 15.60
N LEU A 39 -12.61 -1.80 15.12
CA LEU A 39 -13.92 -2.20 14.60
C LEU A 39 -13.80 -3.11 13.38
N GLN A 40 -13.01 -2.72 12.38
CA GLN A 40 -12.74 -3.51 11.18
C GLN A 40 -12.15 -4.89 11.48
N ARG A 41 -11.37 -5.01 12.55
CA ARG A 41 -10.80 -6.29 13.00
C ARG A 41 -11.75 -7.12 13.86
N SER A 42 -12.66 -6.47 14.57
CA SER A 42 -13.66 -7.15 15.39
C SER A 42 -14.78 -7.75 14.53
N ILE A 43 -15.11 -7.07 13.43
CA ILE A 43 -16.17 -7.45 12.50
C ILE A 43 -15.50 -7.89 11.19
N GLY A 44 -15.15 -9.18 11.09
CA GLY A 44 -14.65 -9.75 9.84
C GLY A 44 -13.14 -9.70 9.67
N ARG A 45 -12.33 -9.99 10.71
CA ARG A 45 -10.87 -10.14 10.63
C ARG A 45 -10.36 -10.97 9.44
N GLY A 46 -11.10 -12.01 9.07
CA GLY A 46 -10.80 -12.89 7.93
C GLY A 46 -11.75 -12.76 6.74
N ALA A 47 -12.62 -11.74 6.75
CA ALA A 47 -13.55 -11.51 5.65
C ALA A 47 -12.78 -11.13 4.38
N LEU A 48 -13.12 -11.77 3.27
CA LEU A 48 -12.56 -11.44 1.97
C LEU A 48 -13.16 -10.13 1.47
N ALA A 49 -12.32 -9.32 0.83
CA ALA A 49 -12.78 -8.24 -0.04
C ALA A 49 -13.65 -8.84 -1.15
N THR A 50 -14.65 -8.08 -1.59
CA THR A 50 -15.58 -8.49 -2.64
C THR A 50 -14.82 -8.82 -3.92
N GLU A 51 -15.05 -10.04 -4.43
CA GLU A 51 -14.60 -10.43 -5.77
C GLU A 51 -15.71 -10.22 -6.79
N PHE A 52 -15.31 -9.74 -7.96
CA PHE A 52 -16.20 -9.37 -9.05
C PHE A 52 -16.12 -10.39 -10.19
N ARG A 53 -17.15 -10.40 -11.03
CA ARG A 53 -17.14 -11.24 -12.23
C ARG A 53 -16.31 -10.58 -13.35
N PRO A 54 -15.78 -11.36 -14.32
CA PRO A 54 -14.97 -10.82 -15.42
C PRO A 54 -15.63 -9.70 -16.22
N GLU A 55 -16.96 -9.70 -16.35
CA GLU A 55 -17.75 -8.71 -17.09
C GLU A 55 -17.88 -7.38 -16.34
N GLN A 56 -17.61 -7.37 -15.03
CA GLN A 56 -17.65 -6.17 -14.19
C GLN A 56 -16.30 -5.43 -14.16
N ARG A 57 -15.28 -5.92 -14.88
CA ARG A 57 -13.99 -5.25 -14.98
C ARG A 57 -14.15 -3.87 -15.61
N SER A 58 -13.40 -2.90 -15.08
CA SER A 58 -13.40 -1.55 -15.64
C SER A 58 -12.79 -1.57 -17.04
N PRO A 59 -13.37 -0.84 -18.03
CA PRO A 59 -12.84 -0.78 -19.40
C PRO A 59 -11.39 -0.28 -19.46
N ARG A 60 -11.04 0.63 -18.53
CA ARG A 60 -9.67 1.04 -18.26
C ARG A 60 -9.39 0.94 -16.77
N PHE A 61 -8.26 0.32 -16.44
CA PHE A 61 -7.66 0.46 -15.12
C PHE A 61 -6.78 1.72 -15.14
N ARG A 62 -7.01 2.63 -14.20
CA ARG A 62 -6.33 3.94 -14.19
C ARG A 62 -4.97 3.80 -13.51
N VAL A 63 -3.96 4.48 -14.05
CA VAL A 63 -2.67 4.61 -13.38
C VAL A 63 -2.78 5.71 -12.33
N ASN A 64 -2.35 5.41 -11.10
CA ASN A 64 -2.31 6.34 -9.97
C ASN A 64 -0.86 6.64 -9.55
N GLY A 65 -0.57 7.85 -9.07
CA GLY A 65 0.77 8.22 -8.59
C GLY A 65 1.85 8.13 -9.68
N THR A 66 3.05 7.65 -9.34
CA THR A 66 4.19 7.58 -10.26
C THR A 66 3.92 6.70 -11.48
N HIS A 67 4.05 7.23 -12.71
CA HIS A 67 3.89 6.44 -13.94
C HIS A 67 5.18 5.73 -14.41
N HIS A 68 6.34 6.19 -13.94
CA HIS A 68 7.65 5.63 -14.24
C HIS A 68 8.64 6.06 -13.14
N PRO A 69 9.31 5.13 -12.42
CA PRO A 69 10.29 5.49 -11.39
C PRO A 69 11.42 6.38 -11.92
N ASN A 70 11.84 6.11 -13.16
CA ASN A 70 12.86 6.86 -13.90
C ASN A 70 14.19 7.01 -13.14
N THR A 71 14.52 6.04 -12.28
CA THR A 71 15.84 5.94 -11.66
C THR A 71 16.79 5.20 -12.62
N PRO A 72 18.11 5.49 -12.58
CA PRO A 72 19.07 4.81 -13.45
C PRO A 72 18.99 3.29 -13.37
N GLU A 73 18.88 2.74 -12.15
CA GLU A 73 18.76 1.29 -11.91
C GLU A 73 17.46 0.72 -12.49
N TYR A 74 16.32 1.37 -12.25
CA TYR A 74 15.05 0.90 -12.80
C TYR A 74 15.01 0.96 -14.32
N ASN A 75 15.63 1.97 -14.93
CA ASN A 75 15.72 2.09 -16.39
C ASN A 75 16.52 0.93 -17.01
N ILE A 76 17.59 0.48 -16.34
CA ILE A 76 18.35 -0.70 -16.75
C ILE A 76 17.47 -1.95 -16.69
N TRP A 77 16.79 -2.19 -15.56
CA TRP A 77 15.88 -3.33 -15.43
C TRP A 77 14.76 -3.31 -16.46
N ALA A 78 14.11 -2.17 -16.67
CA ALA A 78 13.05 -2.03 -17.66
C ALA A 78 13.56 -2.31 -19.09
N GLY A 79 14.76 -1.81 -19.43
CA GLY A 79 15.42 -2.04 -20.72
C GLY A 79 15.75 -3.51 -20.99
N THR A 80 16.03 -4.29 -19.94
CA THR A 80 16.29 -5.73 -20.03
C THR A 80 15.06 -6.59 -19.72
N ARG A 81 13.85 -6.01 -19.69
CA ARG A 81 12.59 -6.71 -19.35
C ARG A 81 12.64 -7.41 -18.00
N PHE A 82 13.30 -6.80 -17.03
CA PHE A 82 13.40 -7.22 -15.64
C PHE A 82 14.10 -8.57 -15.41
N VAL A 83 14.92 -9.05 -16.37
CA VAL A 83 15.66 -10.32 -16.23
C VAL A 83 16.63 -10.32 -15.05
N ASP A 84 17.21 -9.17 -14.73
CA ASP A 84 18.16 -8.98 -13.62
C ASP A 84 17.51 -8.42 -12.35
N TRP A 85 16.23 -8.03 -12.41
CA TRP A 85 15.51 -7.54 -11.23
C TRP A 85 15.32 -8.67 -10.22
N ARG A 86 15.48 -8.36 -8.93
CA ARG A 86 15.28 -9.29 -7.82
C ARG A 86 14.52 -8.61 -6.69
N LEU A 87 13.54 -9.30 -6.12
CA LEU A 87 12.89 -8.92 -4.86
C LEU A 87 13.74 -9.41 -3.69
N ALA A 88 14.25 -8.50 -2.87
CA ALA A 88 14.84 -8.85 -1.59
C ALA A 88 13.74 -9.11 -0.54
N VAL A 89 13.90 -10.13 0.30
CA VAL A 89 13.03 -10.38 1.47
C VAL A 89 13.93 -10.58 2.68
N ASP A 90 13.87 -9.69 3.66
CA ASP A 90 14.80 -9.67 4.79
C ASP A 90 14.19 -9.07 6.07
N GLY A 91 15.05 -8.63 7.00
CA GLY A 91 14.66 -8.18 8.33
C GLY A 91 14.50 -9.37 9.27
N MET A 92 13.36 -9.45 9.96
CA MET A 92 13.04 -10.49 10.93
C MET A 92 12.61 -11.81 10.27
N VAL A 93 13.47 -12.38 9.43
CA VAL A 93 13.29 -13.66 8.74
C VAL A 93 14.46 -14.60 9.03
N ALA A 94 14.20 -15.91 9.07
CA ALA A 94 15.24 -16.91 9.30
C ALA A 94 16.16 -17.10 8.08
N ARG A 95 15.62 -16.92 6.87
CA ARG A 95 16.34 -17.11 5.60
C ARG A 95 16.04 -15.94 4.67
N PRO A 96 16.89 -14.90 4.65
CA PRO A 96 16.75 -13.82 3.69
C PRO A 96 16.73 -14.36 2.25
N LEU A 97 15.82 -13.85 1.41
CA LEU A 97 15.63 -14.30 0.04
C LEU A 97 15.98 -13.20 -0.96
N ARG A 98 16.38 -13.61 -2.17
CA ARG A 98 16.49 -12.76 -3.36
C ARG A 98 15.81 -13.47 -4.52
N LEU A 99 14.57 -13.08 -4.81
CA LEU A 99 13.69 -13.80 -5.73
C LEU A 99 13.63 -13.09 -7.09
N SER A 100 13.85 -13.83 -8.18
CA SER A 100 13.56 -13.33 -9.53
C SER A 100 12.06 -13.29 -9.81
N LEU A 101 11.67 -12.56 -10.85
CA LEU A 101 10.28 -12.55 -11.31
C LEU A 101 9.79 -13.96 -11.66
N GLY A 102 10.63 -14.75 -12.34
CA GLY A 102 10.30 -16.14 -12.68
C GLY A 102 10.11 -17.03 -11.46
N GLN A 103 10.90 -16.85 -10.40
CA GLN A 103 10.72 -17.59 -9.14
C GLN A 103 9.40 -17.22 -8.46
N LEU A 104 9.02 -15.94 -8.47
CA LEU A 104 7.73 -15.50 -7.94
C LEU A 104 6.54 -16.03 -8.75
N GLN A 105 6.69 -16.12 -10.07
CA GLN A 105 5.68 -16.70 -10.97
C GLN A 105 5.54 -18.22 -10.80
N ALA A 106 6.60 -18.91 -10.40
CA ALA A 106 6.60 -20.36 -10.15
C ALA A 106 6.01 -20.74 -8.78
N MET A 107 5.86 -19.80 -7.85
CA MET A 107 5.18 -20.04 -6.57
C MET A 107 3.67 -20.31 -6.77
N PRO A 108 2.96 -20.90 -5.80
CA PRO A 108 1.51 -21.00 -5.84
C PRO A 108 0.86 -19.63 -6.10
N GLN A 109 0.07 -19.56 -7.17
CA GLN A 109 -0.51 -18.30 -7.62
C GLN A 109 -1.96 -18.15 -7.17
N ARG A 110 -2.37 -16.90 -6.95
CA ARG A 110 -3.75 -16.50 -6.77
C ARG A 110 -4.15 -15.50 -7.86
N ALA A 111 -5.32 -15.74 -8.45
CA ALA A 111 -6.04 -14.75 -9.27
C ALA A 111 -7.13 -14.09 -8.41
N GLN A 112 -7.35 -12.79 -8.54
CA GLN A 112 -8.51 -12.10 -7.95
C GLN A 112 -9.02 -11.00 -8.87
N ILE A 113 -10.34 -10.84 -8.98
CA ILE A 113 -10.94 -9.68 -9.63
C ILE A 113 -11.50 -8.79 -8.55
N THR A 114 -10.77 -7.73 -8.21
CA THR A 114 -11.05 -6.87 -7.07
C THR A 114 -11.12 -5.41 -7.48
N ARG A 115 -11.79 -4.61 -6.64
CA ARG A 115 -11.86 -3.17 -6.82
C ARG A 115 -10.68 -2.51 -6.11
N HIS A 116 -10.09 -1.53 -6.79
CA HIS A 116 -9.16 -0.57 -6.20
C HIS A 116 -9.92 0.72 -5.95
N ASP A 117 -9.91 1.18 -4.71
CA ASP A 117 -10.57 2.40 -4.27
C ASP A 117 -9.51 3.46 -3.96
N CYS A 118 -9.42 4.50 -4.79
CA CYS A 118 -8.44 5.57 -4.66
C CYS A 118 -8.99 6.73 -3.83
N VAL A 119 -8.13 7.34 -3.02
CA VAL A 119 -8.42 8.56 -2.25
C VAL A 119 -8.80 9.76 -3.12
N GLU A 120 -8.42 9.74 -4.40
CA GLU A 120 -8.76 10.76 -5.41
C GLU A 120 -10.23 10.70 -5.87
N GLY A 121 -11.08 9.92 -5.19
CA GLY A 121 -12.53 9.87 -5.46
C GLY A 121 -12.91 8.94 -6.61
N TRP A 122 -12.08 7.96 -6.94
CA TRP A 122 -12.37 7.03 -8.02
C TRP A 122 -12.04 5.58 -7.68
N SER A 123 -12.71 4.67 -8.40
CA SER A 123 -12.43 3.24 -8.31
C SER A 123 -12.29 2.59 -9.68
N ALA A 124 -11.61 1.44 -9.69
CA ALA A 124 -11.44 0.59 -10.88
C ALA A 124 -11.38 -0.88 -10.47
N ILE A 125 -12.04 -1.75 -11.24
CA ILE A 125 -12.06 -3.19 -11.05
C ILE A 125 -11.08 -3.83 -12.03
N GLY A 126 -10.15 -4.63 -11.52
CA GLY A 126 -9.12 -5.30 -12.32
C GLY A 126 -8.89 -6.74 -11.87
N LYS A 127 -8.48 -7.60 -12.80
CA LYS A 127 -8.01 -8.95 -12.48
C LYS A 127 -6.52 -8.91 -12.17
N TRP A 128 -6.14 -9.25 -10.94
CA TRP A 128 -4.76 -9.31 -10.48
C TRP A 128 -4.30 -10.75 -10.33
N GLN A 129 -3.02 -10.99 -10.60
CA GLN A 129 -2.40 -12.31 -10.49
C GLN A 129 -1.04 -12.20 -9.82
N GLY A 130 -0.81 -13.03 -8.80
CA GLY A 130 0.46 -13.10 -8.08
C GLY A 130 0.47 -14.15 -6.97
N PRO A 131 1.65 -14.51 -6.43
CA PRO A 131 1.71 -15.30 -5.22
C PRO A 131 1.16 -14.51 -4.02
N GLN A 132 0.59 -15.23 -3.06
CA GLN A 132 0.20 -14.64 -1.79
C GLN A 132 1.44 -14.17 -1.02
N LEU A 133 1.38 -13.00 -0.41
CA LEU A 133 2.48 -12.47 0.40
C LEU A 133 2.84 -13.44 1.55
N ALA A 134 1.82 -14.04 2.17
CA ALA A 134 1.99 -15.06 3.21
C ALA A 134 2.92 -16.21 2.77
N THR A 135 2.78 -16.70 1.54
CA THR A 135 3.62 -17.78 0.98
C THR A 135 5.09 -17.35 0.86
N VAL A 136 5.34 -16.12 0.43
CA VAL A 136 6.70 -15.56 0.32
C VAL A 136 7.33 -15.39 1.70
N LEU A 137 6.58 -14.84 2.66
CA LEU A 137 7.05 -14.66 4.04
C LEU A 137 7.31 -16.00 4.75
N GLN A 138 6.46 -17.00 4.49
CA GLN A 138 6.66 -18.36 5.02
C GLN A 138 7.93 -19.01 4.44
N ALA A 139 8.18 -18.86 3.14
CA ALA A 139 9.39 -19.37 2.50
C ALA A 139 10.66 -18.77 3.14
N ALA A 140 10.64 -17.48 3.44
CA ALA A 140 11.71 -16.77 4.15
C ALA A 140 11.83 -17.16 5.64
N GLY A 141 10.82 -17.82 6.21
CA GLY A 141 10.76 -18.16 7.63
C GLY A 141 10.58 -16.92 8.51
N ILE A 142 9.49 -16.17 8.26
CA ILE A 142 9.11 -14.99 9.04
C ILE A 142 9.07 -15.26 10.55
N SER A 143 9.67 -14.35 11.34
CA SER A 143 9.68 -14.44 12.79
C SER A 143 8.29 -14.18 13.39
N PRO A 144 7.88 -14.93 14.45
CA PRO A 144 6.64 -14.63 15.16
C PRO A 144 6.67 -13.29 15.92
N LEU A 145 7.85 -12.68 16.07
CA LEU A 145 8.03 -11.36 16.69
C LEU A 145 7.89 -10.21 15.67
N ALA A 146 7.81 -10.51 14.37
CA ALA A 146 7.54 -9.49 13.37
C ALA A 146 6.11 -8.97 13.54
N ARG A 147 5.94 -7.64 13.47
CA ARG A 147 4.65 -6.97 13.64
C ARG A 147 4.19 -6.26 12.38
N TYR A 148 5.14 -5.87 11.53
CA TYR A 148 4.90 -5.11 10.31
C TYR A 148 5.75 -5.64 9.17
N ILE A 149 5.23 -5.45 7.96
CA ILE A 149 5.94 -5.67 6.71
C ILE A 149 6.09 -4.34 6.00
N VAL A 150 7.34 -3.97 5.72
CA VAL A 150 7.72 -2.75 5.02
C VAL A 150 8.07 -3.09 3.58
N PHE A 151 7.49 -2.35 2.64
CA PHE A 151 7.69 -2.48 1.21
C PHE A 151 8.51 -1.30 0.71
N HIS A 152 9.69 -1.57 0.18
CA HIS A 152 10.55 -0.58 -0.43
C HIS A 152 10.38 -0.62 -1.94
N CYS A 153 10.34 0.56 -2.57
CA CYS A 153 9.98 0.71 -3.97
C CYS A 153 11.09 1.41 -4.76
N ALA A 154 11.10 1.21 -6.07
CA ALA A 154 12.08 1.84 -6.96
C ALA A 154 11.75 3.32 -7.26
N ASP A 155 10.51 3.75 -7.06
CA ASP A 155 10.09 5.13 -7.27
C ASP A 155 10.39 6.03 -6.07
N ARG A 156 10.23 7.33 -6.30
CA ARG A 156 10.61 8.37 -5.37
C ARG A 156 9.44 9.31 -5.13
N TYR A 157 9.36 9.83 -3.92
CA TYR A 157 8.47 10.91 -3.55
C TYR A 157 9.32 12.06 -3.00
N GLY A 158 9.32 13.17 -3.72
CA GLY A 158 10.29 14.24 -3.48
C GLY A 158 11.73 13.73 -3.53
N ASN A 159 12.46 13.91 -2.43
CA ASN A 159 13.87 13.53 -2.31
C ASN A 159 14.10 12.14 -1.67
N SER A 160 13.03 11.41 -1.36
CA SER A 160 13.11 10.11 -0.68
C SER A 160 12.58 8.99 -1.56
N ASN A 161 13.03 7.76 -1.31
CA ASN A 161 12.43 6.58 -1.94
C ASN A 161 11.04 6.36 -1.38
N TYR A 162 10.10 5.96 -2.25
CA TYR A 162 8.77 5.58 -1.81
C TYR A 162 8.86 4.25 -1.04
N TYR A 163 8.16 4.21 0.09
CA TYR A 163 7.95 3.02 0.86
C TYR A 163 6.53 3.00 1.45
N GLU A 164 6.08 1.79 1.78
CA GLU A 164 4.80 1.57 2.40
C GLU A 164 4.90 0.48 3.47
N SER A 165 3.93 0.39 4.39
CA SER A 165 3.86 -0.74 5.31
C SER A 165 2.44 -1.17 5.64
N ILE A 166 2.32 -2.45 5.99
CA ILE A 166 1.10 -3.05 6.53
C ILE A 166 1.46 -3.89 7.76
N ASP A 167 0.46 -4.25 8.55
CA ASP A 167 0.65 -5.12 9.70
C ASP A 167 0.58 -6.61 9.32
N MET A 168 0.89 -7.49 10.26
CA MET A 168 0.84 -8.94 10.02
C MET A 168 -0.56 -9.48 9.73
N ILE A 169 -1.64 -8.81 10.15
CA ILE A 169 -3.00 -9.27 9.85
C ILE A 169 -3.27 -9.09 8.36
N ASP A 170 -2.98 -7.90 7.82
CA ASP A 170 -3.15 -7.63 6.40
C ASP A 170 -2.11 -8.38 5.55
N ALA A 171 -0.87 -8.53 6.04
CA ALA A 171 0.18 -9.25 5.31
C ALA A 171 -0.13 -10.74 5.13
N LEU A 172 -0.78 -11.36 6.11
CA LEU A 172 -1.18 -12.78 6.08
C LEU A 172 -2.58 -12.99 5.49
N HIS A 173 -3.27 -11.92 5.09
CA HIS A 173 -4.60 -12.02 4.53
C HIS A 173 -4.59 -12.79 3.18
N PRO A 174 -5.56 -13.70 2.92
CA PRO A 174 -5.56 -14.53 1.71
C PRO A 174 -5.63 -13.77 0.37
N GLN A 175 -6.07 -12.51 0.37
CA GLN A 175 -6.12 -11.63 -0.81
C GLN A 175 -4.96 -10.61 -0.88
N THR A 176 -4.00 -10.68 0.05
CA THR A 176 -2.78 -9.87 -0.04
C THR A 176 -1.77 -10.60 -0.92
N ILE A 177 -1.56 -10.08 -2.13
CA ILE A 177 -0.73 -10.72 -3.16
C ILE A 177 0.35 -9.77 -3.66
N LEU A 178 1.43 -10.38 -4.16
CA LEU A 178 2.46 -9.68 -4.92
C LEU A 178 2.15 -9.84 -6.41
N ALA A 179 1.38 -8.91 -6.96
CA ALA A 179 0.87 -9.01 -8.32
C ALA A 179 1.95 -8.70 -9.35
N TRP A 180 2.10 -9.58 -10.35
CA TRP A 180 2.97 -9.40 -11.53
C TRP A 180 2.16 -9.26 -12.83
N ALA A 181 0.84 -9.47 -12.77
CA ALA A 181 -0.06 -9.28 -13.90
C ALA A 181 -1.37 -8.57 -13.53
N LEU A 182 -1.89 -7.83 -14.51
CA LEU A 182 -3.17 -7.12 -14.50
C LEU A 182 -3.92 -7.46 -15.78
N ASN A 183 -5.18 -7.89 -15.66
CA ASN A 183 -6.06 -8.24 -16.78
C ASN A 183 -5.39 -9.19 -17.77
N ASP A 184 -4.82 -10.28 -17.24
CA ASP A 184 -4.22 -11.38 -18.00
C ASP A 184 -2.96 -11.00 -18.81
N ARG A 185 -2.37 -9.83 -18.50
CA ARG A 185 -1.13 -9.33 -19.11
C ARG A 185 -0.12 -8.99 -18.03
N LEU A 186 1.17 -9.09 -18.36
CA LEU A 186 2.23 -8.56 -17.50
C LEU A 186 1.93 -7.09 -17.19
N LEU A 187 2.24 -6.67 -15.96
CA LEU A 187 2.14 -5.26 -15.60
C LEU A 187 2.94 -4.41 -16.58
N ASP A 188 2.33 -3.32 -17.06
CA ASP A 188 3.09 -2.23 -17.65
C ASP A 188 3.76 -1.40 -16.53
N ILE A 189 4.67 -0.52 -16.94
CA ILE A 189 5.41 0.31 -15.98
C ILE A 189 4.45 1.19 -15.18
N GLY A 190 3.47 1.86 -15.81
CA GLY A 190 2.52 2.72 -15.10
C GLY A 190 1.79 2.01 -13.95
N HIS A 191 1.45 0.74 -14.14
CA HIS A 191 0.76 -0.09 -13.15
C HIS A 191 1.69 -0.75 -12.13
N GLY A 192 3.00 -0.52 -12.19
CA GLY A 192 3.95 -0.96 -11.17
C GLY A 192 4.78 -2.18 -11.53
N ALA A 193 5.12 -2.38 -12.81
CA ALA A 193 6.02 -3.46 -13.23
C ALA A 193 7.35 -3.47 -12.44
N PRO A 194 8.00 -4.64 -12.27
CA PRO A 194 7.50 -5.96 -12.63
C PRO A 194 6.56 -6.55 -11.58
N LEU A 195 6.48 -5.93 -10.40
CA LEU A 195 5.78 -6.46 -9.24
C LEU A 195 5.23 -5.32 -8.37
N ARG A 196 3.97 -5.45 -7.96
CA ARG A 196 3.32 -4.53 -7.02
C ARG A 196 2.64 -5.26 -5.88
N LEU A 197 2.42 -4.56 -4.78
CA LEU A 197 1.55 -5.00 -3.71
C LEU A 197 0.08 -4.80 -4.09
N ARG A 198 -0.74 -5.78 -3.74
CA ARG A 198 -2.19 -5.68 -3.67
C ARG A 198 -2.64 -6.05 -2.26
N VAL A 199 -3.31 -5.12 -1.60
CA VAL A 199 -3.87 -5.27 -0.24
C VAL A 199 -5.33 -4.85 -0.27
N GLU A 200 -6.20 -5.78 -0.64
CA GLU A 200 -7.56 -5.48 -1.13
C GLU A 200 -8.51 -4.90 -0.08
N ARG A 201 -8.10 -4.91 1.19
CA ARG A 201 -8.85 -4.33 2.31
C ARG A 201 -8.40 -2.93 2.69
N GLN A 202 -7.51 -2.32 1.92
CA GLN A 202 -7.03 -0.97 2.16
C GLN A 202 -7.16 -0.08 0.93
N LEU A 203 -7.22 1.23 1.17
CA LEU A 203 -7.26 2.26 0.13
C LEU A 203 -6.01 2.24 -0.76
N GLY A 204 -6.18 2.79 -1.96
CA GLY A 204 -5.24 2.61 -3.07
C GLY A 204 -3.79 3.06 -2.84
N TYR A 205 -3.55 4.03 -1.96
CA TYR A 205 -2.18 4.48 -1.67
C TYR A 205 -1.34 3.44 -0.92
N LYS A 206 -1.99 2.50 -0.21
CA LYS A 206 -1.33 1.38 0.47
C LYS A 206 -0.84 0.30 -0.50
N HIS A 207 -1.26 0.35 -1.77
CA HIS A 207 -0.92 -0.65 -2.80
C HIS A 207 0.39 -0.28 -3.50
N ALA A 208 1.50 -0.42 -2.78
CA ALA A 208 2.86 -0.09 -3.24
C ALA A 208 3.19 -0.66 -4.63
N LYS A 209 3.91 0.11 -5.45
CA LYS A 209 4.31 -0.25 -6.82
C LYS A 209 5.83 -0.42 -6.90
N TYR A 210 6.33 -1.06 -7.96
CA TYR A 210 7.76 -1.13 -8.25
C TYR A 210 8.58 -1.74 -7.10
N LEU A 211 8.08 -2.83 -6.51
CA LEU A 211 8.69 -3.42 -5.32
C LEU A 211 10.15 -3.82 -5.59
N THR A 212 11.03 -3.54 -4.64
CA THR A 212 12.45 -3.93 -4.68
C THR A 212 12.84 -4.73 -3.45
N ARG A 213 12.22 -4.45 -2.29
CA ARG A 213 12.51 -5.14 -1.03
C ARG A 213 11.27 -5.23 -0.13
N ILE A 214 11.15 -6.36 0.55
CA ILE A 214 10.19 -6.61 1.63
C ILE A 214 11.00 -6.83 2.91
N GLU A 215 10.69 -6.06 3.94
CA GLU A 215 11.41 -6.09 5.21
C GLU A 215 10.44 -6.35 6.36
N ALA A 216 10.69 -7.41 7.12
CA ALA A 216 9.93 -7.71 8.33
C ALA A 216 10.50 -6.98 9.55
N VAL A 217 9.67 -6.24 10.29
CA VAL A 217 10.12 -5.45 11.45
C VAL A 217 9.19 -5.59 12.65
N ALA A 218 9.72 -5.39 13.85
CA ALA A 218 8.95 -5.36 15.11
C ALA A 218 8.32 -3.98 15.38
N SER A 219 8.86 -2.92 14.78
CA SER A 219 8.41 -1.54 14.99
C SER A 219 8.71 -0.69 13.76
N LEU A 220 7.81 0.25 13.48
CA LEU A 220 7.96 1.25 12.43
C LEU A 220 8.72 2.50 12.89
N ALA A 221 9.01 2.65 14.19
CA ALA A 221 9.56 3.89 14.77
C ALA A 221 10.92 4.32 14.20
N ARG A 222 11.65 3.43 13.51
CA ARG A 222 12.95 3.72 12.86
C ARG A 222 12.88 3.65 11.33
N ILE A 223 11.68 3.53 10.77
CA ILE A 223 11.43 3.46 9.33
C ILE A 223 10.86 4.81 8.90
N GLY A 224 11.50 5.47 7.93
CA GLY A 224 11.10 6.81 7.50
C GLY A 224 11.03 7.81 8.65
N ALA A 225 9.95 8.58 8.75
CA ALA A 225 9.64 9.45 9.87
C ALA A 225 8.87 8.74 11.01
N GLY A 226 8.75 7.41 10.95
CA GLY A 226 8.11 6.60 11.97
C GLY A 226 6.59 6.55 11.92
N LYS A 227 5.96 7.17 10.91
CA LYS A 227 4.49 7.18 10.75
C LYS A 227 3.96 6.04 9.87
N GLY A 228 4.86 5.27 9.24
CA GLY A 228 4.53 3.95 8.69
C GLY A 228 4.34 3.89 7.18
N GLY A 229 4.54 4.98 6.45
CA GLY A 229 4.51 4.99 4.99
C GLY A 229 4.81 6.40 4.47
N THR A 230 5.01 6.50 3.15
CA THR A 230 5.41 7.77 2.54
C THR A 230 4.34 8.86 2.67
N TRP A 231 3.07 8.48 2.51
CA TRP A 231 1.93 9.40 2.61
C TRP A 231 1.63 9.79 4.06
N GLU A 232 1.82 8.87 4.99
CA GLU A 232 1.72 9.09 6.43
C GLU A 232 2.81 10.06 6.90
N ASP A 233 4.05 9.82 6.48
CA ASP A 233 5.21 10.64 6.83
C ASP A 233 5.11 12.06 6.25
N SER A 234 4.62 12.20 5.01
CA SER A 234 4.73 13.46 4.25
C SER A 234 3.44 14.27 4.20
N ASN A 235 2.28 13.62 4.27
CA ASN A 235 0.98 14.25 4.04
C ASN A 235 -0.03 13.98 5.17
N GLY A 236 0.38 13.26 6.23
CA GLY A 236 -0.48 12.99 7.39
C GLY A 236 -1.64 12.06 7.06
N TYR A 237 -1.47 11.16 6.09
CA TYR A 237 -2.47 10.13 5.81
C TYR A 237 -2.59 9.17 7.00
N GLN A 238 -3.75 8.51 7.13
CA GLN A 238 -3.95 7.46 8.13
C GLN A 238 -3.04 6.27 7.82
N TRP A 239 -2.44 5.65 8.83
CA TRP A 239 -1.62 4.49 8.54
C TRP A 239 -2.47 3.25 8.22
N TYR A 240 -3.54 3.05 8.99
CA TYR A 240 -4.55 2.03 8.71
C TYR A 240 -5.69 2.63 7.87
N ALA A 241 -5.71 2.31 6.57
CA ALA A 241 -6.70 2.79 5.62
C ALA A 241 -7.71 1.71 5.22
N GLY A 242 -8.20 0.96 6.22
CA GLY A 242 -9.11 -0.16 6.02
C GLY A 242 -10.45 0.25 5.41
N ILE A 243 -10.94 -0.53 4.45
CA ILE A 243 -12.29 -0.43 3.84
C ILE A 243 -13.09 -1.71 4.02
#